data_AF-R9LSN3-F1
#
_entry.id   AF-R9LSN3-F1
#
_cell.length_a   1.000
_cell.length_b   1.000
_cell.length_c   1.000
_cell.angle_alpha   90.00
_cell.angle_beta   90.00
_cell.angle_gamma   90.00
#
_symmetry.space_group_name_H-M   'P 1'
#
loop_
_entity.id
_entity.type
_entity.pdbx_description
1 polymer ?
#
loop_
_entity_poly.entity_id
_entity_poly.type
_entity_poly.pdbx_seq_one_letter_code
_entity_poly.pdbx_strand_id
1 'polypeptide(L)'
;MRQTIGILANALIDAFGYRKPMQVTEIMIYLSPNYSETGYSVYPKCKNTLEREFIRFCERCSQRLDWSGYRNAELVYPKPHIKPMLS
;
A
#
# COMPACT_ATOMS: atom_id res chain seq x y z
N MET A 1 5.88 11.60 32.40
CA MET A 1 4.71 10.72 32.56
C MET A 1 3.69 10.78 31.42
N ARG A 2 3.37 11.94 30.81
CA ARG A 2 2.42 12.01 29.67
C ARG A 2 2.94 11.42 28.35
N GLN A 3 4.25 11.50 28.09
CA GLN A 3 4.84 10.99 26.83
C GLN A 3 4.91 9.47 26.75
N THR A 4 5.18 8.76 27.86
CA THR A 4 5.32 7.30 27.89
C THR A 4 3.99 6.57 27.67
N ILE A 5 2.88 7.14 28.13
CA ILE A 5 1.52 6.62 27.86
C ILE A 5 1.20 6.67 26.36
N GLY A 6 1.59 7.76 25.68
CA GLY A 6 1.38 7.92 24.23
C GLY A 6 2.18 6.90 23.40
N ILE A 7 3.42 6.61 23.81
CA ILE A 7 4.27 5.62 23.14
C ILE A 7 3.69 4.20 23.26
N LEU A 8 3.27 3.80 24.47
CA LEU A 8 2.66 2.49 24.70
C LEU A 8 1.32 2.33 23.98
N ALA A 9 0.49 3.38 23.96
CA ALA A 9 -0.78 3.37 23.23
C ALA A 9 -0.57 3.19 21.73
N ASN A 10 0.38 3.90 21.11
CA ASN A 10 0.69 3.74 19.69
C ASN A 10 1.24 2.34 19.37
N ALA A 11 2.14 1.82 20.20
CA ALA A 11 2.67 0.47 20.03
C ALA A 11 1.56 -0.60 20.10
N LEU A 12 0.57 -0.44 20.99
CA LEU A 12 -0.59 -1.33 21.08
C LEU A 12 -1.53 -1.18 19.87
N ILE A 13 -1.80 0.05 19.43
CA ILE A 13 -2.62 0.31 18.24
C ILE A 13 -1.96 -0.29 17.00
N ASP A 14 -0.65 -0.17 16.85
CA ASP A 14 0.09 -0.81 15.77
C ASP A 14 0.06 -2.34 15.91
N ALA A 15 0.29 -2.88 17.11
CA ALA A 15 0.33 -4.32 17.36
C ALA A 15 -1.01 -5.05 17.14
N PHE A 16 -2.14 -4.35 17.24
CA PHE A 16 -3.47 -4.93 16.99
C PHE A 16 -4.09 -4.45 15.67
N GLY A 17 -3.71 -3.26 15.19
CA GLY A 17 -4.25 -2.65 13.98
C GLY A 17 -3.91 -3.42 12.70
N TYR A 18 -2.70 -3.98 12.59
CA TYR A 18 -2.31 -4.74 11.39
C TYR A 18 -3.17 -6.00 11.18
N ARG A 19 -3.82 -6.52 12.23
CA ARG A 19 -4.70 -7.70 12.12
C ARG A 19 -6.07 -7.37 11.55
N LYS A 20 -6.50 -6.11 11.58
CA LYS A 20 -7.74 -5.68 10.95
C LYS A 20 -7.52 -5.73 9.43
N PRO A 21 -8.29 -6.55 8.68
CA PRO A 21 -8.16 -6.58 7.23
C PRO A 21 -8.37 -5.18 6.64
N MET A 22 -7.50 -4.78 5.71
CA MET A 22 -7.63 -3.55 4.93
C MET A 22 -7.82 -3.92 3.47
N GLN A 23 -8.82 -3.31 2.85
CA GLN A 23 -9.16 -3.59 1.45
C GLN A 23 -8.07 -3.08 0.51
N VAL A 24 -7.69 -3.92 -0.45
CA VAL A 24 -6.88 -3.53 -1.60
C VAL A 24 -7.82 -2.84 -2.61
N THR A 25 -7.70 -1.52 -2.71
CA THR A 25 -8.64 -0.67 -3.49
C THR A 25 -7.96 0.07 -4.65
N GLU A 26 -6.67 -0.15 -4.89
CA GLU A 26 -5.88 0.58 -5.88
C GLU A 26 -5.05 -0.40 -6.71
N ILE A 27 -5.00 -0.17 -8.03
CA ILE A 27 -4.11 -0.85 -8.99
C ILE A 27 -3.26 0.23 -9.67
N MET A 28 -1.94 0.16 -9.46
CA MET A 28 -0.97 1.04 -10.12
C MET A 28 -0.70 0.54 -11.54
N ILE A 29 -0.96 1.39 -12.53
CA ILE A 29 -0.68 1.12 -13.93
C ILE A 29 0.66 1.73 -14.32
N TYR A 30 1.59 0.90 -14.81
CA TYR A 30 2.82 1.34 -15.44
C TYR A 30 2.75 1.18 -16.95
N LEU A 31 3.22 2.21 -17.66
CA LEU A 31 3.38 2.19 -19.10
C LEU A 31 4.78 1.68 -19.46
N SER A 32 4.82 0.65 -20.28
CA SER A 32 6.05 0.15 -20.89
C SER A 32 6.43 0.99 -22.12
N PRO A 33 7.71 0.99 -22.55
CA PRO A 33 8.16 1.73 -23.73
C PRO A 33 7.47 1.34 -25.05
N ASN A 34 6.87 0.15 -25.11
CA ASN A 34 6.08 -0.35 -26.23
C ASN A 34 4.58 -0.01 -26.12
N TYR A 35 4.19 0.94 -25.27
CA TYR A 35 2.80 1.33 -25.02
C TYR A 35 1.91 0.24 -24.43
N SER A 36 2.47 -0.84 -23.88
CA SER A 36 1.70 -1.80 -23.08
C SER A 36 1.50 -1.30 -21.66
N GLU A 37 0.33 -1.60 -21.07
CA GLU A 37 0.04 -1.33 -19.68
C GLU A 37 0.25 -2.58 -18.82
N THR A 38 0.91 -2.42 -17.67
CA THR A 38 1.03 -3.46 -16.64
C THR A 38 0.48 -2.93 -15.33
N GLY A 39 -0.51 -3.61 -14.78
CA GLY A 39 -1.13 -3.28 -13.49
C GLY A 39 -0.54 -4.06 -12.33
N TYR A 40 -0.33 -3.37 -11.20
CA TYR A 40 0.07 -3.99 -9.93
C TYR A 40 -0.84 -3.49 -8.82
N SER A 41 -1.41 -4.40 -8.06
CA SER A 41 -2.14 -4.07 -6.82
C SER A 41 -1.29 -3.20 -5.90
N VAL A 42 -1.91 -2.31 -5.11
CA VAL A 42 -1.21 -1.43 -4.15
C VAL A 42 -1.55 -1.81 -2.72
N TYR A 43 -0.53 -1.83 -1.84
CA TYR A 43 -0.73 -2.12 -0.44
C TYR A 43 -1.50 -0.98 0.24
N PRO A 44 -2.60 -1.27 0.95
CA PRO A 44 -3.48 -0.21 1.45
C PRO A 44 -2.86 0.63 2.58
N LYS A 45 -1.94 0.05 3.38
CA LYS A 45 -1.23 0.76 4.46
C LYS A 45 0.04 1.47 3.98
N CYS A 46 0.92 0.76 3.28
CA CYS A 46 2.25 1.29 2.93
C CYS A 46 2.36 1.89 1.53
N LYS A 47 1.31 1.80 0.71
CA LYS A 47 1.21 2.44 -0.63
C LYS A 47 2.31 2.07 -1.63
N ASN A 48 3.01 0.96 -1.40
CA ASN A 48 3.89 0.34 -2.40
C ASN A 48 3.11 -0.66 -3.24
N THR A 49 3.59 -0.96 -4.44
CA THR A 49 3.02 -2.00 -5.29
C THR A 49 3.31 -3.42 -4.77
N LEU A 50 2.43 -4.35 -5.11
CA LEU A 50 2.54 -5.77 -4.82
C LEU A 50 3.09 -6.51 -6.04
N GLU A 51 4.03 -7.42 -5.82
CA GLU A 51 4.47 -8.35 -6.87
C GLU A 51 3.51 -9.54 -7.04
N ARG A 52 2.78 -9.91 -5.98
CA ARG A 52 1.88 -11.08 -5.96
C ARG A 52 0.50 -10.69 -5.43
N GLU A 53 -0.52 -11.04 -6.19
CA GLU A 53 -1.92 -10.81 -5.80
C GLU A 53 -2.46 -11.91 -4.88
N PHE A 54 -3.57 -11.63 -4.19
CA PHE A 54 -4.28 -12.55 -3.30
C PHE A 54 -3.48 -13.12 -2.11
N ILE A 55 -2.34 -12.51 -1.78
CA ILE A 55 -1.60 -12.82 -0.55
C ILE A 55 -2.35 -12.30 0.68
N ARG A 56 -2.12 -12.91 1.85
CA ARG A 56 -2.88 -12.57 3.07
C ARG A 56 -2.34 -11.35 3.83
N PHE A 57 -1.04 -11.10 3.73
CA PHE A 57 -0.36 -10.08 4.52
C PHE A 57 0.71 -9.36 3.70
N CYS A 58 0.96 -8.09 4.03
CA CYS A 58 2.08 -7.33 3.50
C CYS A 58 3.41 -7.82 4.10
N GLU A 59 4.38 -8.16 3.25
CA GLU A 59 5.70 -8.62 3.69
C GLU A 59 6.54 -7.54 4.41
N ARG A 60 6.21 -6.25 4.18
CA ARG A 60 6.96 -5.12 4.76
C ARG A 60 6.40 -4.65 6.10
N CYS A 61 5.06 -4.51 6.19
CA CYS A 61 4.41 -3.90 7.36
C CYS A 61 3.42 -4.83 8.07
N SER A 62 3.35 -6.10 7.66
CA SER A 62 2.47 -7.13 8.23
C SER A 62 0.97 -6.82 8.19
N GLN A 63 0.55 -5.80 7.43
CA GLN A 63 -0.85 -5.45 7.26
C GLN A 63 -1.62 -6.61 6.63
N ARG A 64 -2.71 -7.06 7.29
CA ARG A 64 -3.64 -8.02 6.73
C ARG A 64 -4.40 -7.41 5.57
N LEU A 65 -4.45 -8.13 4.45
CA LEU A 65 -5.12 -7.70 3.23
C LEU A 65 -6.52 -8.29 3.14
N ASP A 66 -7.41 -7.51 2.56
CA ASP A 66 -8.75 -7.90 2.15
C ASP A 66 -8.90 -7.67 0.65
N TRP A 67 -9.26 -8.73 -0.07
CA TRP A 67 -9.38 -8.74 -1.53
C TRP A 67 -10.84 -8.66 -1.99
N SER A 68 -11.80 -8.56 -1.07
CA SER A 68 -13.24 -8.53 -1.40
C SER A 68 -13.62 -7.36 -2.33
N GLY A 69 -12.92 -6.23 -2.24
CA GLY A 69 -13.12 -5.04 -3.09
C GLY A 69 -12.28 -4.99 -4.37
N TYR A 70 -11.42 -5.98 -4.62
CA TYR A 70 -10.39 -5.89 -5.67
C TYR A 70 -10.96 -5.63 -7.08
N ARG A 71 -12.11 -6.21 -7.42
CA ARG A 71 -12.77 -5.99 -8.73
C ARG A 71 -13.19 -4.54 -8.98
N ASN A 72 -13.34 -3.76 -7.93
CA ASN A 72 -13.73 -2.35 -7.98
C ASN A 72 -12.54 -1.43 -7.63
N ALA A 73 -11.30 -1.95 -7.68
CA ALA A 73 -10.13 -1.17 -7.38
C ALA A 73 -9.95 -0.02 -8.40
N GLU A 74 -9.60 1.15 -7.89
CA GLU A 74 -9.29 2.33 -8.70
C GLU A 74 -7.97 2.14 -9.43
N LEU A 75 -7.94 2.49 -10.71
CA LEU A 75 -6.71 2.54 -11.49
C LEU A 75 -5.98 3.85 -11.19
N VAL A 76 -4.77 3.75 -10.66
CA VAL A 76 -3.91 4.89 -10.35
C VAL A 76 -2.65 4.84 -11.21
N TYR A 77 -2.06 6.00 -11.47
CA TYR A 77 -0.87 6.13 -12.31
C TYR A 77 0.27 6.76 -11.50
N PRO A 78 1.54 6.39 -11.77
CA PRO A 78 2.67 6.96 -11.09
C PRO A 78 2.72 8.47 -11.35
N LYS A 79 2.93 9.24 -10.28
CA LYS A 79 3.18 10.67 -10.44
C LYS A 79 4.46 10.85 -11.26
N PRO A 80 4.52 11.81 -12.19
CA PRO A 80 5.75 12.12 -12.90
C PRO A 80 6.85 12.41 -11.88
N HIS A 81 7.92 11.61 -11.90
CA HIS A 81 9.15 11.97 -11.18
C HIS A 81 9.79 13.15 -11.91
N ILE A 82 9.37 14.37 -11.57
CA ILE A 82 10.10 15.58 -11.97
C ILE A 82 11.39 15.57 -11.16
N LYS A 83 12.47 15.08 -11.78
CA LYS A 83 13.81 15.24 -11.22
C LYS A 83 14.05 16.75 -11.13
N PRO A 84 14.31 17.34 -9.95
CA PRO A 84 14.76 18.72 -9.93
C PRO A 84 16.02 18.77 -10.79
N MET A 85 16.00 19.57 -11.85
CA MET A 85 17.23 19.92 -12.54
C MET A 85 18.05 20.66 -11.49
N LEU A 86 19.12 20.00 -11.02
CA LEU A 86 20.10 20.59 -10.13
C LEU A 86 20.55 21.91 -10.77
N SER A 87 20.28 23.02 -10.09
CA SER A 87 20.80 24.35 -10.38
C SER A 87 22.25 24.46 -9.95
#